data_AF-B1I3F1-F1
#
_entry.id   AF-B1I3F1-F1
#
_cell.length_a   1.000
_cell.length_b   1.000
_cell.length_c   1.000
_cell.angle_alpha   90.00
_cell.angle_beta   90.00
_cell.angle_gamma   90.00
#
_symmetry.space_group_name_H-M   'P 1'
#
loop_
_entity.id
_entity.type
_entity.pdbx_description
1 polymer ?
#
loop_
_entity_poly.entity_id
_entity_poly.type
_entity_poly.pdbx_seq_one_letter_code
_entity_poly.pdbx_strand_id
1 'polypeptide(L)'
;MWSRGGQNMFERGPGNNKGLTLVELLVGAALLGAVLAIGYTFFYFGHQSFTAGEQRSWVRQNIRLAADFITQELRYATHVYVLGSVPQSFAADLNYIYVKDGVLKHRKAGGGEDTVFDRISEGVVLKEDLGFSLDGEFLAYRVANSGEDAYAIDGRIRLLNPLADSSGKDGVAVAYKSERPAETPPERYTLTVSVAEGNGTTSPEAGDHVYEKNTTVPLTAFPADGWVFKKWLINGVNITTATTTIVMNKDIEARAYFVDKYDFYDFLQDQNVFVYGGRLVFEGEKVEGRNATIVIKGNLGEDDLNKGSHIDVKTIYIDGSVDLDGGSADLGAADNTGSIYINGDLTLWKGKRDVYGNVYVAGNLRLKDAVIHGNIYVNGNVELGWTPDLKPNARIYYTGTLTHPKRMSPGIISKCIKVDSVPGFVVPDFGFPALKPDAWYAANGYVSGGALTSGIKIYADNYSSTAWRPTAHNVVIVSKGDITITRLGGSGVSGVLYAPNGRVTFEGEFFEGVVIARDGFFVTRGGTTVTFKHINTFFSSVADYPFLSE
;
A
#
# COMPACT_ATOMS: atom_id res chain seq x y z
N MET A 1 9.09 56.57 -44.24
CA MET A 1 8.56 56.70 -42.86
C MET A 1 7.05 56.80 -42.96
N TRP A 2 6.32 56.06 -42.12
CA TRP A 2 4.86 55.77 -42.13
C TRP A 2 3.88 56.89 -42.55
N SER A 3 2.72 56.53 -43.14
CA SER A 3 1.40 56.49 -42.43
C SER A 3 0.13 56.59 -43.32
N ARG A 4 -0.94 55.92 -42.83
CA ARG A 4 -2.42 56.00 -43.10
C ARG A 4 -2.95 55.29 -44.36
N GLY A 5 -3.94 54.38 -44.32
CA GLY A 5 -5.11 54.13 -43.45
C GLY A 5 -6.39 54.33 -44.31
N GLY A 6 -7.48 53.56 -44.34
CA GLY A 6 -7.96 52.33 -43.72
C GLY A 6 -9.32 51.92 -44.36
N GLN A 7 -9.93 50.86 -43.81
CA GLN A 7 -11.36 50.43 -43.83
C GLN A 7 -12.02 49.80 -45.10
N ASN A 8 -12.38 48.52 -44.89
CA ASN A 8 -13.66 47.81 -45.15
C ASN A 8 -14.43 47.95 -46.48
N MET A 9 -14.61 46.82 -47.18
CA MET A 9 -15.96 46.37 -47.57
C MET A 9 -15.99 44.86 -47.89
N PHE A 10 -16.98 44.19 -47.31
CA PHE A 10 -17.36 42.80 -47.56
C PHE A 10 -17.97 42.65 -48.95
N GLU A 11 -17.46 41.72 -49.77
CA GLU A 11 -18.29 41.03 -50.77
C GLU A 11 -18.04 39.52 -50.70
N ARG A 12 -18.97 38.83 -50.04
CA ARG A 12 -19.19 37.39 -50.18
C ARG A 12 -19.83 37.16 -51.56
N GLY A 13 -19.11 36.53 -52.49
CA GLY A 13 -19.71 35.81 -53.61
C GLY A 13 -20.32 34.48 -53.12
N PRO A 14 -21.46 34.04 -53.67
CA PRO A 14 -22.39 33.12 -53.01
C PRO A 14 -21.86 31.68 -52.92
N GLY A 15 -22.08 31.06 -51.77
CA GLY A 15 -21.77 29.65 -51.52
C GLY A 15 -22.52 28.73 -52.49
N ASN A 16 -21.76 27.92 -53.22
CA ASN A 16 -22.27 26.86 -54.06
C ASN A 16 -22.71 25.68 -53.17
N ASN A 17 -23.81 25.85 -52.44
CA ASN A 17 -24.50 24.76 -51.75
C ASN A 17 -25.27 23.95 -52.80
N LYS A 18 -24.57 23.15 -53.61
CA LYS A 18 -25.22 22.10 -54.41
C LYS A 18 -25.71 21.03 -53.44
N GLY A 19 -27.02 21.01 -53.19
CA GLY A 19 -27.66 19.85 -52.56
C GLY A 19 -27.45 18.61 -53.41
N LEU A 20 -27.36 17.44 -52.77
CA LEU A 20 -27.27 16.16 -53.46
C LEU A 20 -28.47 15.99 -54.39
N THR A 21 -28.23 15.65 -55.64
CA THR A 21 -29.30 15.31 -56.58
C THR A 21 -29.94 13.97 -56.20
N LEU A 22 -31.21 13.77 -56.54
CA LEU A 22 -31.91 12.49 -56.28
C LEU A 22 -31.16 11.30 -56.91
N VAL A 23 -30.53 11.52 -58.06
CA VAL A 23 -29.71 10.50 -58.75
C VAL A 23 -28.46 10.17 -57.94
N GLU A 24 -27.75 11.16 -57.41
CA GLU A 24 -26.58 10.93 -56.54
C GLU A 24 -26.97 10.20 -55.25
N LEU A 25 -28.14 10.49 -54.68
CA LEU A 25 -28.68 9.77 -53.51
C LEU A 25 -29.00 8.30 -53.83
N LEU A 26 -29.62 8.03 -54.99
CA LEU A 26 -29.93 6.68 -55.43
C LEU A 26 -28.66 5.87 -55.75
N VAL A 27 -27.69 6.48 -56.41
CA VAL A 27 -26.39 5.85 -56.69
C VAL A 27 -25.62 5.61 -55.39
N GLY A 28 -25.62 6.57 -54.47
CA GLY A 28 -24.99 6.44 -53.15
C GLY A 28 -25.64 5.32 -52.32
N ALA A 29 -26.96 5.23 -52.30
CA ALA A 29 -27.68 4.16 -51.61
C ALA A 29 -27.43 2.77 -52.25
N ALA A 30 -27.38 2.69 -53.57
CA ALA A 30 -27.05 1.45 -54.28
C ALA A 30 -25.61 0.98 -53.99
N LEU A 31 -24.64 1.90 -54.02
CA LEU A 31 -23.25 1.62 -53.67
C LEU A 31 -23.12 1.20 -52.20
N LEU A 32 -23.80 1.88 -51.28
CA LEU A 32 -23.83 1.52 -49.87
C LEU A 32 -24.42 0.11 -49.66
N GLY A 33 -25.51 -0.21 -50.36
CA GLY A 33 -26.11 -1.55 -50.34
C GLY A 33 -25.15 -2.63 -50.84
N ALA A 34 -24.41 -2.35 -51.93
CA ALA A 34 -23.40 -3.27 -52.45
C ALA A 34 -22.24 -3.47 -51.47
N VAL A 35 -21.75 -2.38 -50.84
CA VAL A 35 -20.69 -2.44 -49.83
C VAL A 35 -21.14 -3.23 -48.60
N LEU A 36 -22.38 -3.01 -48.13
CA LEU A 36 -22.95 -3.76 -46.99
C LEU A 36 -23.13 -5.25 -47.33
N ALA A 37 -23.57 -5.58 -48.54
CA ALA A 37 -23.69 -6.97 -48.98
C ALA A 37 -22.33 -7.68 -48.99
N ILE A 38 -21.31 -7.04 -49.55
CA ILE A 38 -19.93 -7.55 -49.56
C ILE A 38 -19.40 -7.70 -48.13
N GLY A 39 -19.62 -6.69 -47.28
CA GLY A 39 -19.24 -6.72 -45.87
C GLY A 39 -19.91 -7.86 -45.09
N TYR A 40 -21.20 -8.10 -45.33
CA TYR A 40 -21.94 -9.21 -44.73
C TYR A 40 -21.40 -10.58 -45.19
N THR A 41 -21.08 -10.73 -46.48
CA THR A 41 -20.47 -11.97 -47.00
C THR A 41 -19.12 -12.25 -46.33
N PHE A 42 -18.25 -11.25 -46.18
CA PHE A 42 -16.98 -11.40 -45.48
C PHE A 42 -17.15 -11.71 -44.00
N PHE A 43 -18.10 -11.05 -43.33
CA PHE A 43 -18.41 -11.32 -41.92
C PHE A 43 -18.92 -12.76 -41.73
N TYR A 44 -19.88 -13.19 -42.55
CA TYR A 44 -20.44 -14.55 -42.49
C TYR A 44 -19.39 -15.61 -42.78
N PHE A 45 -18.59 -15.42 -43.84
CA PHE A 45 -17.50 -16.32 -44.19
C PHE A 45 -16.41 -16.37 -43.10
N GLY A 46 -16.03 -15.22 -42.55
CA GLY A 46 -15.05 -15.12 -41.47
C GLY A 46 -15.52 -15.82 -40.20
N HIS A 47 -16.78 -15.62 -39.82
CA HIS A 47 -17.37 -16.26 -38.66
C HIS A 47 -17.45 -17.78 -38.84
N GLN A 48 -17.94 -18.28 -39.98
CA GLN A 48 -17.97 -19.72 -40.27
C GLN A 48 -16.58 -20.35 -40.33
N SER A 49 -15.60 -19.65 -40.92
CA SER A 49 -14.23 -20.15 -41.03
C SER A 49 -13.55 -20.23 -39.67
N PHE A 50 -13.78 -19.23 -38.80
CA PHE A 50 -13.25 -19.22 -37.44
C PHE A 50 -13.86 -20.32 -36.58
N THR A 51 -15.19 -20.47 -36.59
CA THR A 51 -15.88 -21.50 -35.80
C THR A 51 -15.53 -22.92 -36.28
N ALA A 52 -15.44 -23.15 -37.60
CA ALA A 52 -14.96 -24.43 -38.14
C ALA A 52 -13.48 -24.69 -37.80
N GLY A 53 -12.64 -23.66 -37.80
CA GLY A 53 -11.24 -23.75 -37.38
C GLY A 53 -11.08 -24.11 -35.90
N GLU A 54 -11.89 -23.49 -35.04
CA GLU A 54 -11.94 -23.77 -33.61
C GLU A 54 -12.37 -25.22 -33.35
N GLN A 55 -13.51 -25.66 -33.90
CA GLN A 55 -14.00 -27.04 -33.78
C GLN A 55 -12.95 -28.07 -34.19
N ARG A 56 -12.27 -27.87 -35.34
CA ARG A 56 -11.17 -28.75 -35.79
C ARG A 56 -9.99 -28.80 -34.83
N SER A 57 -9.61 -27.65 -34.26
CA SER A 57 -8.50 -27.57 -33.30
C SER A 57 -8.84 -28.33 -32.01
N TRP A 58 -10.07 -28.13 -31.51
CA TRP A 58 -10.58 -28.79 -30.31
C TRP A 58 -10.69 -30.31 -30.49
N VAL A 59 -11.22 -30.80 -31.61
CA VAL A 59 -11.26 -32.24 -31.94
C VAL A 59 -9.84 -32.82 -31.92
N ARG A 60 -8.87 -32.17 -32.57
CA ARG A 60 -7.48 -32.65 -32.61
C ARG A 60 -6.81 -32.70 -31.24
N GLN A 61 -7.00 -31.68 -30.42
CA GLN A 61 -6.44 -31.64 -29.07
C GLN A 61 -7.03 -32.75 -28.19
N ASN A 62 -8.35 -32.94 -28.21
CA ASN A 62 -9.00 -33.97 -27.40
C ASN A 62 -8.63 -35.39 -27.84
N ILE A 63 -8.54 -35.65 -29.14
CA ILE A 63 -8.07 -36.96 -29.65
C ILE A 63 -6.61 -37.21 -29.24
N ARG A 64 -5.75 -36.17 -29.21
CA ARG A 64 -4.37 -36.28 -28.67
C ARG A 64 -4.35 -36.57 -27.18
N LEU A 65 -5.18 -35.91 -26.39
CA LEU A 65 -5.28 -36.16 -24.95
C LEU A 65 -5.76 -37.59 -24.66
N ALA A 66 -6.77 -38.07 -25.39
CA ALA A 66 -7.24 -39.45 -25.29
C ALA A 66 -6.12 -40.46 -25.66
N ALA A 67 -5.38 -40.20 -26.73
CA ALA A 67 -4.26 -41.04 -27.13
C ALA A 67 -3.11 -41.03 -26.10
N ASP A 68 -2.78 -39.86 -25.53
CA ASP A 68 -1.74 -39.74 -24.51
C ASP A 68 -2.14 -40.45 -23.21
N PHE A 69 -3.39 -40.29 -22.79
CA PHE A 69 -3.96 -41.01 -21.65
C PHE A 69 -3.84 -42.53 -21.81
N ILE A 70 -4.31 -43.08 -22.95
CA ILE A 70 -4.19 -44.51 -23.26
C ILE A 70 -2.73 -44.96 -23.22
N THR A 71 -1.83 -44.14 -23.77
CA THR A 71 -0.38 -44.43 -23.75
C THR A 71 0.18 -44.48 -22.36
N GLN A 72 -0.12 -43.50 -21.51
CA GLN A 72 0.41 -43.42 -20.15
C GLN A 72 -0.08 -44.57 -19.28
N GLU A 73 -1.38 -44.89 -19.37
CA GLU A 73 -2.00 -45.94 -18.58
C GLU A 73 -1.49 -47.33 -18.94
N LEU A 74 -1.31 -47.61 -20.23
CA LEU A 74 -0.95 -48.95 -20.71
C LEU A 74 0.55 -49.19 -20.76
N ARG A 75 1.40 -48.14 -20.82
CA ARG A 75 2.87 -48.29 -20.95
C ARG A 75 3.51 -49.17 -19.87
N TYR A 76 2.99 -49.14 -18.65
CA TYR A 76 3.48 -49.93 -17.51
C TYR A 76 2.58 -51.13 -17.17
N ALA A 77 1.73 -51.54 -18.11
CA ALA A 77 0.86 -52.69 -17.91
C ALA A 77 1.66 -53.99 -17.80
N THR A 78 1.29 -54.84 -16.84
CA THR A 78 1.85 -56.19 -16.64
C THR A 78 0.93 -57.29 -17.18
N HIS A 79 -0.36 -56.98 -17.32
CA HIS A 79 -1.37 -57.84 -17.93
C HIS A 79 -2.18 -56.99 -18.89
N VAL A 80 -2.44 -57.48 -20.09
CA VAL A 80 -3.26 -56.80 -21.11
C VAL A 80 -4.15 -57.81 -21.82
N TYR A 81 -5.46 -57.58 -21.74
CA TYR A 81 -6.48 -58.36 -22.44
C TYR A 81 -7.25 -57.45 -23.38
N VAL A 82 -7.11 -57.67 -24.69
CA VAL A 82 -7.87 -56.95 -25.71
C VAL A 82 -9.21 -57.66 -25.91
N LEU A 83 -10.30 -56.92 -25.75
CA LEU A 83 -11.66 -57.45 -25.68
C LEU A 83 -12.48 -57.07 -26.91
N GLY A 84 -13.15 -58.04 -27.52
CA GLY A 84 -14.00 -57.83 -28.70
C GLY A 84 -15.30 -57.05 -28.43
N SER A 85 -15.67 -56.85 -27.17
CA SER A 85 -16.80 -56.04 -26.74
C SER A 85 -16.56 -55.44 -25.36
N VAL A 86 -17.29 -54.37 -25.03
CA VAL A 86 -17.29 -53.82 -23.66
C VAL A 86 -17.99 -54.82 -22.72
N PRO A 87 -17.33 -55.30 -21.66
CA PRO A 87 -17.92 -56.27 -20.73
C PRO A 87 -19.18 -55.77 -20.04
N GLN A 88 -20.13 -56.68 -19.79
CA GLN A 88 -21.32 -56.41 -18.97
C GLN A 88 -20.99 -56.44 -17.46
N SER A 89 -19.94 -57.16 -17.07
CA SER A 89 -19.39 -57.20 -15.71
C SER A 89 -17.88 -57.03 -15.76
N PHE A 90 -17.34 -56.30 -14.78
CA PHE A 90 -15.93 -55.95 -14.71
C PHE A 90 -15.28 -56.67 -13.53
N ALA A 91 -14.19 -57.40 -13.79
CA ALA A 91 -13.38 -58.00 -12.74
C ALA A 91 -12.77 -56.91 -11.84
N ALA A 92 -12.82 -57.11 -10.52
CA ALA A 92 -12.42 -56.10 -9.55
C ALA A 92 -10.91 -55.82 -9.52
N ASP A 93 -10.09 -56.74 -10.02
CA ASP A 93 -8.62 -56.66 -10.01
C ASP A 93 -8.03 -56.10 -11.31
N LEU A 94 -8.86 -55.68 -12.27
CA LEU A 94 -8.45 -55.14 -13.56
C LEU A 94 -8.93 -53.69 -13.73
N ASN A 95 -8.10 -52.89 -14.38
CA ASN A 95 -8.50 -51.61 -14.95
C ASN A 95 -9.06 -51.83 -16.36
N TYR A 96 -9.90 -50.93 -16.85
CA TYR A 96 -10.52 -51.03 -18.17
C TYR A 96 -10.54 -49.68 -18.88
N ILE A 97 -10.18 -49.68 -20.16
CA ILE A 97 -10.36 -48.54 -21.07
C ILE A 97 -11.27 -48.97 -22.22
N TYR A 98 -12.31 -48.17 -22.48
CA TYR A 98 -13.27 -48.38 -23.55
C TYR A 98 -13.96 -47.07 -23.90
N VAL A 99 -14.72 -47.07 -25.00
CA VAL A 99 -15.65 -45.97 -25.33
C VAL A 99 -17.07 -46.44 -25.07
N LYS A 100 -17.87 -45.56 -24.45
CA LYS A 100 -19.31 -45.76 -24.28
C LYS A 100 -20.00 -44.41 -24.37
N ASP A 101 -21.09 -44.34 -25.12
CA ASP A 101 -21.86 -43.10 -25.34
C ASP A 101 -20.98 -41.99 -25.94
N GLY A 102 -20.01 -42.38 -26.79
CA GLY A 102 -19.05 -41.46 -27.42
C GLY A 102 -17.96 -40.88 -26.51
N VAL A 103 -17.83 -41.35 -25.26
CA VAL A 103 -16.85 -40.85 -24.28
C VAL A 103 -15.84 -41.94 -23.91
N LEU A 104 -14.57 -41.56 -23.78
CA LEU A 104 -13.53 -42.47 -23.26
C LEU A 104 -13.73 -42.68 -21.76
N LYS A 105 -13.95 -43.93 -21.38
CA LYS A 105 -14.13 -44.36 -20.00
C LYS A 105 -12.87 -45.04 -19.50
N HIS A 106 -12.51 -44.75 -18.25
CA HIS A 106 -11.47 -45.48 -17.54
C HIS A 106 -12.03 -45.98 -16.21
N ARG A 107 -12.12 -47.29 -16.06
CA ARG A 107 -12.54 -47.92 -14.81
C ARG A 107 -11.32 -48.46 -14.09
N LYS A 108 -11.11 -48.04 -12.85
CA LYS A 108 -9.98 -48.50 -12.03
C LYS A 108 -10.31 -49.80 -11.30
N ALA A 109 -9.31 -50.66 -11.11
CA ALA A 109 -9.40 -51.85 -10.28
C ALA A 109 -9.84 -51.47 -8.86
N GLY A 110 -10.85 -52.15 -8.33
CA GLY A 110 -11.44 -51.89 -7.01
C GLY A 110 -12.15 -50.53 -6.86
N GLY A 111 -12.18 -49.71 -7.91
CA GLY A 111 -12.68 -48.33 -7.91
C GLY A 111 -13.93 -48.12 -8.77
N GLY A 112 -14.32 -46.85 -8.87
CA GLY A 112 -15.39 -46.38 -9.75
C GLY A 112 -14.98 -46.29 -11.22
N GLU A 113 -15.96 -46.01 -12.07
CA GLU A 113 -15.73 -45.59 -13.45
C GLU A 113 -15.49 -44.08 -13.47
N ASP A 114 -14.32 -43.66 -13.96
CA ASP A 114 -14.00 -42.27 -14.22
C ASP A 114 -14.26 -41.95 -15.70
N THR A 115 -14.88 -40.82 -15.95
CA THR A 115 -14.86 -40.14 -17.24
C THR A 115 -13.51 -39.45 -17.38
N VAL A 116 -12.67 -39.92 -18.32
CA VAL A 116 -11.30 -39.38 -18.48
C VAL A 116 -11.35 -37.89 -18.82
N PHE A 117 -12.45 -37.44 -19.44
CA PHE A 117 -12.70 -36.06 -19.80
C PHE A 117 -14.16 -35.68 -19.46
N ASP A 118 -14.40 -35.11 -18.27
CA ASP A 118 -15.72 -34.58 -17.86
C ASP A 118 -16.18 -33.36 -18.68
N ARG A 119 -15.27 -32.79 -19.46
CA ARG A 119 -15.46 -31.57 -20.25
C ARG A 119 -15.09 -31.79 -21.71
N ILE A 120 -15.55 -32.89 -22.30
CA ILE A 120 -15.70 -32.89 -23.75
C ILE A 120 -16.77 -31.83 -24.05
N SER A 121 -16.31 -30.63 -24.40
CA SER A 121 -17.14 -29.54 -24.89
C SER A 121 -18.02 -30.04 -26.04
N GLU A 122 -19.25 -29.55 -26.12
CA GLU A 122 -20.20 -29.78 -27.22
C GLU A 122 -19.48 -29.95 -28.57
N GLY A 123 -19.49 -31.16 -29.14
CA GLY A 123 -19.04 -31.42 -30.52
C GLY A 123 -18.02 -32.54 -30.77
N VAL A 124 -17.37 -33.14 -29.75
CA VAL A 124 -16.49 -34.31 -29.96
C VAL A 124 -17.19 -35.59 -29.50
N VAL A 125 -17.32 -36.56 -30.39
CA VAL A 125 -17.94 -37.86 -30.10
C VAL A 125 -16.96 -38.92 -30.58
N LEU A 126 -16.35 -39.68 -29.66
CA LEU A 126 -15.44 -40.74 -30.04
C LEU A 126 -16.21 -41.87 -30.75
N LYS A 127 -15.58 -42.49 -31.73
CA LYS A 127 -16.13 -43.73 -32.28
C LYS A 127 -16.05 -44.84 -31.24
N GLU A 128 -17.09 -45.64 -31.15
CA GLU A 128 -17.17 -46.77 -30.22
C GLU A 128 -16.31 -47.97 -30.65
N ASP A 129 -15.81 -47.98 -31.89
CA ASP A 129 -14.92 -49.01 -32.45
C ASP A 129 -13.43 -48.73 -32.17
N LEU A 130 -13.11 -48.32 -30.95
CA LEU A 130 -11.74 -47.97 -30.54
C LEU A 130 -10.82 -49.18 -30.67
N GLY A 131 -10.08 -49.27 -31.78
CA GLY A 131 -9.35 -50.50 -32.13
C GLY A 131 -8.13 -50.71 -31.25
N PHE A 132 -8.01 -51.84 -30.57
CA PHE A 132 -6.82 -52.31 -29.86
C PHE A 132 -6.31 -53.61 -30.47
N SER A 133 -4.99 -53.79 -30.53
CA SER A 133 -4.37 -54.99 -31.08
C SER A 133 -3.04 -55.26 -30.38
N LEU A 134 -2.90 -56.40 -29.71
CA LEU A 134 -1.68 -56.79 -29.00
C LEU A 134 -0.82 -57.70 -29.90
N ASP A 135 0.46 -57.35 -30.03
CA ASP A 135 1.47 -58.11 -30.78
C ASP A 135 2.81 -58.12 -30.02
N GLY A 136 3.06 -59.20 -29.27
CA GLY A 136 4.22 -59.32 -28.39
C GLY A 136 4.23 -58.25 -27.30
N GLU A 137 5.30 -57.46 -27.22
CA GLU A 137 5.44 -56.32 -26.30
C GLU A 137 4.77 -55.03 -26.81
N PHE A 138 4.14 -55.05 -27.98
CA PHE A 138 3.54 -53.86 -28.58
C PHE A 138 2.03 -53.91 -28.54
N LEU A 139 1.42 -52.87 -27.98
CA LEU A 139 -0.02 -52.65 -28.09
C LEU A 139 -0.27 -51.51 -29.08
N ALA A 140 -0.94 -51.83 -30.18
CA ALA A 140 -1.47 -50.84 -31.10
C ALA A 140 -2.87 -50.41 -30.66
N TYR A 141 -3.19 -49.13 -30.85
CA TYR A 141 -4.53 -48.61 -30.63
C TYR A 141 -4.91 -47.53 -31.64
N ARG A 142 -6.19 -47.33 -31.90
CA ARG A 142 -6.72 -46.26 -32.76
C ARG A 142 -7.83 -45.49 -32.05
N VAL A 143 -7.64 -44.19 -31.87
CA VAL A 143 -8.68 -43.28 -31.35
C VAL A 143 -9.17 -42.40 -32.49
N ALA A 144 -10.48 -42.34 -32.71
CA ALA A 144 -11.08 -41.57 -33.80
C ALA A 144 -12.34 -40.81 -33.36
N ASN A 145 -12.56 -39.63 -33.96
CA ASN A 145 -13.82 -38.89 -33.86
C ASN A 145 -14.88 -39.48 -34.82
N SER A 146 -16.16 -39.45 -34.44
CA SER A 146 -17.30 -39.95 -35.20
C SER A 146 -18.05 -38.85 -36.00
N GLY A 147 -17.75 -37.57 -35.77
CA GLY A 147 -18.37 -36.42 -36.45
C GLY A 147 -17.80 -36.09 -37.84
N GLU A 148 -18.32 -35.01 -38.47
CA GLU A 148 -17.96 -34.58 -39.83
C GLU A 148 -16.46 -34.26 -40.01
N ASP A 149 -15.81 -33.70 -38.98
CA ASP A 149 -14.35 -33.53 -38.95
C ASP A 149 -13.67 -34.83 -38.46
N ALA A 150 -13.50 -35.77 -39.39
CA ALA A 150 -12.83 -37.04 -39.14
C ALA A 150 -11.34 -36.82 -38.83
N TYR A 151 -10.95 -36.99 -37.57
CA TYR A 151 -9.56 -37.02 -37.13
C TYR A 151 -9.34 -38.27 -36.29
N ALA A 152 -8.22 -38.95 -36.54
CA ALA A 152 -7.83 -40.16 -35.84
C ALA A 152 -6.33 -40.17 -35.53
N ILE A 153 -5.98 -40.83 -34.43
CA ILE A 153 -4.59 -41.14 -34.08
C ILE A 153 -4.47 -42.64 -33.96
N ASP A 154 -3.55 -43.21 -34.74
CA ASP A 154 -3.06 -44.57 -34.58
C ASP A 154 -1.80 -44.53 -33.70
N GLY A 155 -1.89 -45.11 -32.51
CA GLY A 155 -0.79 -45.22 -31.57
C GLY A 155 -0.22 -46.63 -31.52
N ARG A 156 1.07 -46.72 -31.23
CA ARG A 156 1.76 -48.00 -30.96
C ARG A 156 2.66 -47.83 -29.75
N ILE A 157 2.33 -48.54 -28.68
CA ILE A 157 3.00 -48.44 -27.38
C ILE A 157 3.86 -49.68 -27.22
N ARG A 158 5.13 -49.50 -26.83
CA ARG A 158 5.93 -50.60 -26.28
C ARG A 158 5.65 -50.67 -24.78
N LEU A 159 5.18 -51.82 -24.33
CA LEU A 159 4.92 -52.11 -22.94
C LEU A 159 6.28 -52.35 -22.26
N LEU A 160 6.52 -51.65 -21.15
CA LEU A 160 7.85 -51.63 -20.50
C LEU A 160 8.04 -52.76 -19.49
N ASN A 161 6.95 -53.40 -19.05
CA ASN A 161 6.99 -54.52 -18.14
C ASN A 161 6.77 -55.84 -18.92
N PRO A 162 7.41 -56.95 -18.51
CA PRO A 162 7.12 -58.27 -19.07
C PRO A 162 5.63 -58.59 -18.90
N LEU A 163 4.98 -58.97 -19.99
CA LEU A 163 3.57 -59.37 -19.95
C LEU A 163 3.44 -60.77 -19.37
N ALA A 164 2.64 -60.88 -18.31
CA ALA A 164 2.14 -62.16 -17.80
C ALA A 164 0.70 -62.33 -18.28
N ASP A 165 0.36 -63.51 -18.80
CA ASP A 165 -1.00 -63.90 -19.22
C ASP A 165 -1.75 -62.77 -19.96
N SER A 166 -1.35 -62.49 -21.21
CA SER A 166 -1.89 -61.37 -22.00
C SER A 166 -2.25 -61.85 -23.40
N SER A 167 -3.39 -61.40 -23.93
CA SER A 167 -3.89 -61.88 -25.22
C SER A 167 -4.92 -60.93 -25.84
N GLY A 168 -5.22 -61.17 -27.12
CA GLY A 168 -6.32 -60.55 -27.83
C GLY A 168 -5.86 -59.66 -28.98
N LYS A 169 -6.69 -59.60 -30.01
CA LYS A 169 -6.44 -58.87 -31.25
C LYS A 169 -7.76 -58.26 -31.73
N ASP A 170 -7.69 -57.08 -32.34
CA ASP A 170 -8.80 -56.40 -33.00
C ASP A 170 -10.02 -56.21 -32.08
N GLY A 171 -9.77 -55.73 -30.86
CA GLY A 171 -10.80 -55.46 -29.85
C GLY A 171 -11.19 -53.99 -29.76
N VAL A 172 -12.29 -53.71 -29.05
CA VAL A 172 -12.86 -52.37 -28.83
C VAL A 172 -12.69 -51.86 -27.39
N ALA A 173 -12.16 -52.71 -26.52
CA ALA A 173 -11.84 -52.39 -25.13
C ALA A 173 -10.54 -53.09 -24.72
N VAL A 174 -9.89 -52.57 -23.69
CA VAL A 174 -8.70 -53.18 -23.10
C VAL A 174 -8.85 -53.28 -21.59
N ALA A 175 -8.60 -54.47 -21.05
CA ALA A 175 -8.48 -54.70 -19.61
C ALA A 175 -7.02 -54.89 -19.24
N TYR A 176 -6.55 -54.31 -18.13
CA TYR A 176 -5.14 -54.35 -17.78
C TYR A 176 -4.85 -54.23 -16.29
N LYS A 177 -3.69 -54.77 -15.87
CA LYS A 177 -3.05 -54.45 -14.58
C LYS A 177 -1.88 -53.53 -14.85
N SER A 178 -1.74 -52.46 -14.06
CA SER A 178 -0.62 -51.50 -14.20
C SER A 178 0.16 -51.43 -12.90
N GLU A 179 1.48 -51.48 -13.02
CA GLU A 179 2.42 -51.25 -11.91
C GLU A 179 3.07 -49.88 -12.05
N ARG A 180 2.31 -48.86 -12.48
CA ARG A 180 2.77 -47.47 -12.46
C ARG A 180 3.26 -47.17 -11.03
N PRO A 181 4.53 -46.76 -10.84
CA PRO A 181 5.00 -46.31 -9.54
C PRO A 181 4.07 -45.20 -9.07
N ALA A 182 3.62 -45.23 -7.81
CA ALA A 182 2.84 -44.14 -7.24
C ALA A 182 3.62 -42.85 -7.48
N GLU A 183 3.03 -41.87 -8.17
CA GLU A 183 3.67 -40.58 -8.36
C GLU A 183 3.92 -40.00 -6.96
N THR A 184 5.18 -39.84 -6.59
CA THR A 184 5.55 -39.13 -5.37
C THR A 184 4.92 -37.74 -5.46
N PRO A 185 4.20 -37.27 -4.41
CA PRO A 185 3.64 -35.92 -4.40
C PRO A 185 4.72 -34.91 -4.79
N PRO A 186 4.41 -33.88 -5.60
CA PRO A 186 5.39 -32.86 -5.95
C PRO A 186 5.94 -32.25 -4.66
N GLU A 187 7.27 -32.20 -4.57
CA GLU A 187 7.95 -31.55 -3.45
C GLU A 187 7.55 -30.07 -3.44
N ARG A 188 7.16 -29.55 -2.26
CA ARG A 188 6.68 -28.18 -2.09
C ARG A 188 7.51 -27.46 -1.04
N TYR A 189 7.66 -26.15 -1.20
CA TYR A 189 8.34 -25.27 -0.27
C TYR A 189 7.48 -24.06 0.06
N THR A 190 7.72 -23.48 1.23
CA THR A 190 7.01 -22.30 1.73
C THR A 190 7.81 -21.03 1.48
N LEU A 191 7.16 -20.01 0.91
CA LEU A 191 7.61 -18.64 0.87
C LEU A 191 6.89 -17.85 1.96
N THR A 192 7.63 -17.34 2.95
CA THR A 192 7.09 -16.42 3.96
C THR A 192 7.45 -14.99 3.58
N VAL A 193 6.45 -14.18 3.25
CA VAL A 193 6.60 -12.76 2.90
C VAL A 193 6.18 -11.90 4.08
N SER A 194 6.97 -10.89 4.42
CA SER A 194 6.59 -9.90 5.44
C SER A 194 7.13 -8.51 5.12
N VAL A 195 6.52 -7.49 5.72
CA VAL A 195 7.08 -6.14 5.81
C VAL A 195 7.77 -6.04 7.17
N ALA A 196 9.09 -5.90 7.16
CA ALA A 196 9.89 -5.88 8.40
C ALA A 196 10.01 -4.49 9.00
N GLU A 197 9.99 -3.45 8.16
CA GLU A 197 10.12 -2.06 8.59
C GLU A 197 9.43 -1.15 7.59
N GLY A 198 8.81 -0.08 8.11
CA GLY A 198 8.13 0.93 7.34
C GLY A 198 6.77 0.52 6.79
N ASN A 199 6.23 1.34 5.88
CA ASN A 199 4.87 1.18 5.35
C ASN A 199 4.86 0.95 3.82
N GLY A 200 4.14 -0.09 3.42
CA GLY A 200 3.99 -0.51 2.04
C GLY A 200 3.33 -1.88 1.96
N THR A 201 3.07 -2.35 0.75
CA THR A 201 2.54 -3.69 0.47
C THR A 201 3.47 -4.46 -0.44
N THR A 202 3.23 -5.76 -0.57
CA THR A 202 4.05 -6.67 -1.37
C THR A 202 3.18 -7.53 -2.27
N SER A 203 3.77 -8.05 -3.34
CA SER A 203 3.22 -9.14 -4.15
C SER A 203 4.28 -10.23 -4.30
N PRO A 204 4.05 -11.47 -3.82
CA PRO A 204 2.88 -11.94 -3.07
C PRO A 204 2.62 -11.12 -1.79
N GLU A 205 1.36 -11.10 -1.35
CA GLU A 205 0.98 -10.40 -0.13
C GLU A 205 1.69 -10.98 1.10
N ALA A 206 1.81 -10.20 2.17
CA ALA A 206 2.44 -10.67 3.40
C ALA A 206 1.70 -11.90 3.95
N GLY A 207 2.43 -12.96 4.28
CA GLY A 207 1.90 -14.25 4.68
C GLY A 207 2.72 -15.42 4.12
N ASP A 208 2.22 -16.63 4.37
CA ASP A 208 2.82 -17.87 3.90
C ASP A 208 2.18 -18.35 2.60
N HIS A 209 3.02 -18.68 1.62
CA HIS A 209 2.61 -19.14 0.29
C HIS A 209 3.34 -20.44 -0.05
N VAL A 210 2.61 -21.46 -0.49
CA VAL A 210 3.20 -22.78 -0.80
C VAL A 210 3.31 -22.96 -2.32
N TYR A 211 4.51 -23.30 -2.79
CA TYR A 211 4.81 -23.49 -4.20
C TYR A 211 5.48 -24.85 -4.44
N GLU A 212 5.29 -25.40 -5.65
CA GLU A 212 6.02 -26.58 -6.09
C GLU A 212 7.50 -26.26 -6.32
N LYS A 213 8.36 -27.27 -6.13
CA LYS A 213 9.79 -27.16 -6.36
C LYS A 213 10.12 -26.66 -7.77
N ASN A 214 11.10 -25.76 -7.84
CA ASN A 214 11.55 -25.05 -9.04
C ASN A 214 10.58 -24.02 -9.61
N THR A 215 9.46 -23.72 -8.92
CA THR A 215 8.61 -22.59 -9.29
C THR A 215 9.41 -21.29 -9.19
N THR A 216 9.36 -20.47 -10.23
CA THR A 216 9.93 -19.12 -10.20
C THR A 216 8.84 -18.12 -9.78
N VAL A 217 9.08 -17.40 -8.69
CA VAL A 217 8.11 -16.47 -8.10
C VAL A 217 8.65 -15.03 -8.23
N PRO A 218 7.93 -14.11 -8.89
CA PRO A 218 8.27 -12.69 -8.85
C PRO A 218 7.87 -12.08 -7.51
N LEU A 219 8.77 -11.29 -6.94
CA LEU A 219 8.52 -10.45 -5.76
C LEU A 219 8.50 -8.99 -6.20
N THR A 220 7.48 -8.25 -5.75
CA THR A 220 7.36 -6.81 -5.97
C THR A 220 6.97 -6.12 -4.67
N ALA A 221 7.65 -5.01 -4.34
CA ALA A 221 7.29 -4.15 -3.23
C ALA A 221 6.63 -2.86 -3.74
N PHE A 222 5.58 -2.42 -3.05
CA PHE A 222 4.81 -1.21 -3.35
C PHE A 222 4.85 -0.29 -2.12
N PRO A 223 5.69 0.74 -2.11
CA PRO A 223 5.72 1.70 -0.99
C PRO A 223 4.37 2.41 -0.83
N ALA A 224 3.96 2.67 0.40
CA ALA A 224 2.82 3.53 0.68
C ALA A 224 3.15 5.01 0.39
N ASP A 225 2.14 5.87 0.33
CA ASP A 225 2.37 7.32 0.21
C ASP A 225 3.26 7.83 1.35
N GLY A 226 4.32 8.57 1.00
CA GLY A 226 5.31 9.05 1.96
C GLY A 226 6.44 8.06 2.26
N TRP A 227 6.47 6.88 1.62
CA TRP A 227 7.52 5.88 1.80
C TRP A 227 8.24 5.57 0.49
N VAL A 228 9.47 5.05 0.60
CA VAL A 228 10.28 4.52 -0.50
C VAL A 228 10.78 3.13 -0.17
N PHE A 229 10.86 2.26 -1.17
CA PHE A 229 11.42 0.93 -1.00
C PHE A 229 12.93 1.04 -0.79
N LYS A 230 13.43 0.50 0.32
CA LYS A 230 14.86 0.48 0.64
C LYS A 230 15.51 -0.79 0.13
N LYS A 231 14.95 -1.96 0.48
CA LYS A 231 15.49 -3.28 0.13
C LYS A 231 14.55 -4.44 0.47
N TRP A 232 14.82 -5.58 -0.15
CA TRP A 232 14.41 -6.90 0.32
C TRP A 232 15.57 -7.54 1.09
N LEU A 233 15.25 -8.26 2.16
CA LEU A 233 16.15 -9.21 2.81
C LEU A 233 15.61 -10.62 2.54
N ILE A 234 16.25 -11.34 1.62
CA ILE A 234 15.81 -12.68 1.21
C ILE A 234 16.82 -13.69 1.76
N ASN A 235 16.41 -14.49 2.74
CA ASN A 235 17.29 -15.44 3.44
C ASN A 235 18.64 -14.82 3.88
N GLY A 236 18.62 -13.57 4.37
CA GLY A 236 19.81 -12.83 4.81
C GLY A 236 20.58 -12.08 3.71
N VAL A 237 20.17 -12.19 2.44
CA VAL A 237 20.79 -11.46 1.32
C VAL A 237 20.02 -10.17 1.01
N ASN A 238 20.72 -9.04 0.92
CA ASN A 238 20.11 -7.75 0.57
C ASN A 238 19.93 -7.62 -0.95
N ILE A 239 18.72 -7.27 -1.38
CA ILE A 239 18.38 -6.93 -2.77
C ILE A 239 17.78 -5.53 -2.78
N THR A 240 18.36 -4.60 -3.54
CA THR A 240 17.98 -3.17 -3.51
C THR A 240 17.03 -2.77 -4.64
N THR A 241 16.57 -3.72 -5.45
CA THR A 241 15.53 -3.50 -6.46
C THR A 241 14.16 -3.87 -5.89
N ALA A 242 13.16 -3.01 -6.07
CA ALA A 242 11.80 -3.25 -5.58
C ALA A 242 11.16 -4.51 -6.19
N THR A 243 11.60 -4.88 -7.39
CA THR A 243 11.23 -6.11 -8.09
C THR A 243 12.43 -7.06 -8.15
N THR A 244 12.17 -8.35 -7.91
CA THR A 244 13.15 -9.43 -8.06
C THR A 244 12.43 -10.76 -8.31
N THR A 245 13.15 -11.81 -8.72
CA THR A 245 12.60 -13.17 -8.83
C THR A 245 13.36 -14.13 -7.92
N ILE A 246 12.65 -15.14 -7.40
CA ILE A 246 13.22 -16.23 -6.62
C ILE A 246 12.82 -17.58 -7.23
N VAL A 247 13.63 -18.60 -7.02
CA VAL A 247 13.32 -19.99 -7.41
C VAL A 247 13.08 -20.80 -6.14
N MET A 248 11.90 -21.42 -6.04
CA MET A 248 11.48 -22.21 -4.88
C MET A 248 12.16 -23.57 -4.87
N ASN A 249 13.39 -23.63 -4.34
CA ASN A 249 14.17 -24.86 -4.18
C ASN A 249 14.42 -25.26 -2.72
N LYS A 250 13.89 -24.45 -1.78
CA LYS A 250 13.82 -24.63 -0.34
C LYS A 250 12.81 -23.62 0.21
N ASP A 251 12.55 -23.65 1.51
CA ASP A 251 11.80 -22.59 2.17
C ASP A 251 12.56 -21.26 2.09
N ILE A 252 11.84 -20.18 1.83
CA ILE A 252 12.39 -18.84 1.63
C ILE A 252 11.66 -17.84 2.51
N GLU A 253 12.43 -17.05 3.25
CA GLU A 253 11.92 -15.88 3.95
C GLU A 253 12.30 -14.61 3.16
N ALA A 254 11.30 -13.80 2.81
CA ALA A 254 11.46 -12.54 2.09
C ALA A 254 10.86 -11.38 2.90
N ARG A 255 11.71 -10.47 3.37
CA ARG A 255 11.30 -9.32 4.18
C ARG A 255 11.50 -8.00 3.42
N ALA A 256 10.44 -7.22 3.21
CA ALA A 256 10.51 -5.90 2.62
C ALA A 256 10.83 -4.84 3.67
N TYR A 257 11.67 -3.87 3.31
CA TYR A 257 11.98 -2.69 4.11
C TYR A 257 11.61 -1.45 3.31
N PHE A 258 10.78 -0.61 3.91
CA PHE A 258 10.47 0.72 3.43
C PHE A 258 11.07 1.75 4.40
N VAL A 259 11.44 2.92 3.88
CA VAL A 259 11.83 4.08 4.69
C VAL A 259 11.01 5.28 4.26
N ASP A 260 10.90 6.27 5.14
CA ASP A 260 10.25 7.53 4.78
C ASP A 260 10.90 8.14 3.54
N LYS A 261 10.05 8.73 2.69
CA LYS A 261 10.44 9.39 1.46
C LYS A 261 11.31 10.63 1.71
N TYR A 262 11.21 11.20 2.90
CA TYR A 262 11.89 12.42 3.34
C TYR A 262 12.90 12.05 4.41
N ASP A 263 14.13 12.54 4.29
CA ASP A 263 15.05 12.53 5.44
C ASP A 263 14.64 13.62 6.45
N PHE A 264 15.28 13.64 7.62
CA PHE A 264 14.95 14.64 8.64
C PHE A 264 15.18 16.09 8.15
N TYR A 265 16.08 16.33 7.19
CA TYR A 265 16.32 17.68 6.66
C TYR A 265 15.17 18.16 5.78
N ASP A 266 14.65 17.28 4.94
CA ASP A 266 13.47 17.54 4.12
C ASP A 266 12.25 17.76 5.01
N PHE A 267 12.06 16.91 6.04
CA PHE A 267 10.99 17.11 7.02
C PHE A 267 11.09 18.47 7.71
N LEU A 268 12.28 18.83 8.19
CA LEU A 268 12.54 20.08 8.89
C LEU A 268 12.25 21.33 8.03
N GLN A 269 12.60 21.27 6.74
CA GLN A 269 12.40 22.37 5.80
C GLN A 269 10.99 22.40 5.22
N ASP A 270 10.56 21.32 4.57
CA ASP A 270 9.32 21.30 3.80
C ASP A 270 8.09 21.37 4.70
N GLN A 271 8.17 20.82 5.91
CA GLN A 271 7.09 20.90 6.90
C GLN A 271 7.27 22.09 7.87
N ASN A 272 8.31 22.90 7.71
CA ASN A 272 8.64 24.02 8.60
C ASN A 272 8.58 23.58 10.08
N VAL A 273 9.41 22.64 10.50
CA VAL A 273 9.39 22.09 11.87
C VAL A 273 10.19 23.00 12.79
N PHE A 274 9.60 23.38 13.92
CA PHE A 274 10.23 24.34 14.85
C PHE A 274 10.45 23.81 16.25
N VAL A 275 9.56 22.95 16.71
CA VAL A 275 9.76 22.22 17.96
C VAL A 275 9.67 20.76 17.62
N TYR A 276 10.77 20.04 17.83
CA TYR A 276 10.83 18.59 17.71
C TYR A 276 11.41 18.03 19.01
N GLY A 277 10.57 17.40 19.83
CA GLY A 277 11.03 16.95 21.15
C GLY A 277 10.04 16.06 21.89
N GLY A 278 10.49 15.43 22.98
CA GLY A 278 9.65 14.53 23.78
C GLY A 278 8.55 15.22 24.59
N ARG A 279 8.70 16.52 24.87
CA ARG A 279 7.73 17.30 25.67
C ARG A 279 7.76 18.77 25.26
N LEU A 280 6.63 19.45 25.41
CA LEU A 280 6.54 20.90 25.38
C LEU A 280 5.97 21.35 26.73
N VAL A 281 6.73 22.12 27.50
CA VAL A 281 6.23 22.84 28.68
C VAL A 281 6.27 24.33 28.34
N PHE A 282 5.13 24.99 28.42
CA PHE A 282 4.97 26.35 27.93
C PHE A 282 4.21 27.22 28.93
N GLU A 283 4.95 27.88 29.82
CA GLU A 283 4.43 28.88 30.74
C GLU A 283 4.21 30.25 30.07
N GLY A 284 4.53 30.38 28.78
CA GLY A 284 4.46 31.64 28.05
C GLY A 284 3.04 32.13 27.75
N GLU A 285 2.93 33.22 27.01
CA GLU A 285 1.65 33.76 26.55
C GLU A 285 1.25 33.19 25.19
N LYS A 286 2.18 33.11 24.24
CA LYS A 286 1.84 32.79 22.86
C LYS A 286 2.94 32.02 22.12
N VAL A 287 2.51 31.03 21.34
CA VAL A 287 3.32 30.41 20.29
C VAL A 287 2.75 30.82 18.94
N GLU A 288 3.60 31.38 18.06
CA GLU A 288 3.22 31.92 16.76
C GLU A 288 3.79 31.08 15.61
N GLY A 289 2.90 30.40 14.87
CA GLY A 289 3.28 29.37 13.92
C GLY A 289 2.26 29.07 12.82
N ARG A 290 1.70 30.09 12.16
CA ARG A 290 0.64 29.90 11.15
C ARG A 290 1.03 29.17 9.87
N ASN A 291 2.31 28.86 9.68
CA ASN A 291 2.82 28.01 8.59
C ASN A 291 3.78 26.93 9.10
N ALA A 292 3.67 26.58 10.37
CA ALA A 292 4.67 25.83 11.10
C ALA A 292 4.15 24.50 11.62
N THR A 293 5.10 23.61 11.91
CA THR A 293 4.85 22.31 12.53
C THR A 293 5.54 22.21 13.89
N ILE A 294 4.79 21.73 14.89
CA ILE A 294 5.31 21.23 16.16
C ILE A 294 5.15 19.71 16.18
N VAL A 295 6.18 19.00 16.66
CA VAL A 295 6.13 17.57 16.97
C VAL A 295 6.50 17.35 18.43
N ILE A 296 5.55 16.80 19.20
CA ILE A 296 5.73 16.37 20.59
C ILE A 296 5.70 14.84 20.58
N LYS A 297 6.83 14.18 20.82
CA LYS A 297 6.94 12.70 20.82
C LYS A 297 6.38 12.02 22.07
N GLY A 298 5.55 12.72 22.85
CA GLY A 298 5.05 12.26 24.13
C GLY A 298 3.69 12.87 24.44
N ASN A 299 3.29 12.81 25.72
CA ASN A 299 2.00 13.33 26.16
C ASN A 299 2.01 14.86 26.28
N LEU A 300 0.82 15.45 26.21
CA LEU A 300 0.58 16.85 26.54
C LEU A 300 -0.50 16.94 27.64
N GLY A 301 -0.09 17.32 28.85
CA GLY A 301 -0.96 17.42 30.03
C GLY A 301 -1.36 18.86 30.37
N GLU A 302 -2.27 19.01 31.33
CA GLU A 302 -2.75 20.33 31.79
C GLU A 302 -1.61 21.22 32.30
N ASP A 303 -0.68 20.66 33.08
CA ASP A 303 0.44 21.40 33.66
C ASP A 303 1.59 21.68 32.67
N ASP A 304 1.44 21.22 31.42
CA ASP A 304 2.40 21.51 30.35
C ASP A 304 2.12 22.86 29.67
N LEU A 305 0.93 23.42 29.85
CA LEU A 305 0.53 24.68 29.22
C LEU A 305 0.13 25.69 30.29
N ASN A 306 0.55 26.94 30.09
CA ASN A 306 -0.01 28.05 30.81
C ASN A 306 -1.52 28.08 30.55
N LYS A 307 -2.31 28.15 31.61
CA LYS A 307 -3.77 28.00 31.62
C LYS A 307 -4.54 29.06 30.79
N GLY A 308 -3.86 29.96 30.10
CA GLY A 308 -4.45 30.87 29.11
C GLY A 308 -3.53 31.15 27.92
N SER A 309 -2.54 30.29 27.64
CA SER A 309 -1.67 30.49 26.48
C SER A 309 -2.38 30.24 25.15
N HIS A 310 -1.87 30.86 24.09
CA HIS A 310 -2.35 30.65 22.72
C HIS A 310 -1.31 29.89 21.89
N ILE A 311 -1.57 28.63 21.55
CA ILE A 311 -0.71 27.83 20.67
C ILE A 311 -1.22 27.94 19.22
N ASP A 312 -0.95 29.09 18.57
CA ASP A 312 -1.42 29.44 17.22
C ASP A 312 -0.50 28.82 16.14
N VAL A 313 -0.66 27.51 15.92
CA VAL A 313 0.23 26.69 15.07
C VAL A 313 -0.55 25.90 14.02
N LYS A 314 -0.04 25.89 12.78
CA LYS A 314 -0.71 25.24 11.64
C LYS A 314 -0.80 23.73 11.80
N THR A 315 0.29 23.07 12.12
CA THR A 315 0.33 21.61 12.26
C THR A 315 0.89 21.22 13.61
N ILE A 316 0.16 20.39 14.36
CA ILE A 316 0.61 19.90 15.66
C ILE A 316 0.52 18.37 15.63
N TYR A 317 1.65 17.70 15.83
CA TYR A 317 1.73 16.27 16.05
C TYR A 317 2.02 15.97 17.52
N ILE A 318 1.25 15.06 18.11
CA ILE A 318 1.41 14.58 19.49
C ILE A 318 1.42 13.06 19.44
N ASP A 319 2.59 12.46 19.65
CA ASP A 319 2.79 11.01 19.68
C ASP A 319 2.48 10.41 21.06
N GLY A 320 1.34 10.80 21.60
CA GLY A 320 0.90 10.46 22.93
C GLY A 320 -0.53 10.92 23.16
N SER A 321 -0.98 10.86 24.41
CA SER A 321 -2.29 11.35 24.81
C SER A 321 -2.24 12.83 25.17
N VAL A 322 -3.36 13.51 24.94
CA VAL A 322 -3.61 14.88 25.37
C VAL A 322 -4.61 14.86 26.52
N ASP A 323 -4.22 15.36 27.69
CA ASP A 323 -5.10 15.45 28.87
C ASP A 323 -5.15 16.87 29.42
N LEU A 324 -6.18 17.62 29.01
CA LEU A 324 -6.41 18.99 29.42
C LEU A 324 -7.75 19.08 30.18
N ASP A 325 -7.71 18.86 31.50
CA ASP A 325 -8.86 18.96 32.43
C ASP A 325 -8.84 20.25 33.29
N GLY A 326 -8.29 21.32 32.73
CA GLY A 326 -8.30 22.64 33.34
C GLY A 326 -7.62 23.69 32.46
N GLY A 327 -7.71 24.96 32.87
CA GLY A 327 -7.24 26.08 32.06
C GLY A 327 -7.99 26.25 30.73
N SER A 328 -7.65 27.27 29.97
CA SER A 328 -8.26 27.62 28.69
C SER A 328 -7.18 27.90 27.64
N ALA A 329 -6.07 27.14 27.65
CA ALA A 329 -5.04 27.26 26.63
C ALA A 329 -5.58 26.84 25.26
N ASP A 330 -5.45 27.71 24.26
CA ASP A 330 -5.95 27.45 22.90
C ASP A 330 -4.96 26.60 22.10
N LEU A 331 -5.47 25.77 21.20
CA LEU A 331 -4.68 24.90 20.33
C LEU A 331 -5.06 25.05 18.85
N GLY A 332 -4.04 25.15 18.01
CA GLY A 332 -4.18 25.17 16.56
C GLY A 332 -4.26 26.59 15.97
N ALA A 333 -4.04 26.69 14.67
CA ALA A 333 -4.01 27.96 13.97
C ALA A 333 -5.38 28.65 13.96
N ALA A 334 -5.46 29.89 14.46
CA ALA A 334 -6.72 30.60 14.70
C ALA A 334 -7.53 30.92 13.41
N ASP A 335 -6.90 30.81 12.23
CA ASP A 335 -7.57 30.92 10.94
C ASP A 335 -8.32 29.64 10.52
N ASN A 336 -8.26 28.59 11.36
CA ASN A 336 -8.90 27.30 11.17
C ASN A 336 -8.40 26.52 9.94
N THR A 337 -7.22 26.83 9.41
CA THR A 337 -6.60 26.15 8.26
C THR A 337 -5.67 25.00 8.64
N GLY A 338 -5.40 24.85 9.94
CA GLY A 338 -4.46 23.88 10.50
C GLY A 338 -5.01 22.48 10.75
N SER A 339 -4.15 21.60 11.25
CA SER A 339 -4.51 20.24 11.69
C SER A 339 -3.73 19.81 12.93
N ILE A 340 -4.40 19.04 13.79
CA ILE A 340 -3.85 18.49 15.04
C ILE A 340 -3.98 16.96 14.97
N TYR A 341 -2.89 16.25 15.21
CA TYR A 341 -2.79 14.80 15.11
C TYR A 341 -2.36 14.23 16.45
N ILE A 342 -3.15 13.33 17.04
CA ILE A 342 -2.96 12.79 18.39
C ILE A 342 -2.98 11.27 18.33
N ASN A 343 -1.83 10.64 18.56
CA ASN A 343 -1.68 9.19 18.49
C ASN A 343 -2.33 8.44 19.68
N GLY A 344 -2.63 9.15 20.78
CA GLY A 344 -3.32 8.62 21.96
C GLY A 344 -4.78 9.08 22.09
N ASP A 345 -5.23 9.17 23.33
CA ASP A 345 -6.55 9.71 23.70
C ASP A 345 -6.52 11.25 23.76
N LEU A 346 -7.66 11.89 23.49
CA LEU A 346 -7.86 13.34 23.63
C LEU A 346 -8.90 13.63 24.71
N THR A 347 -8.48 14.27 25.80
CA THR A 347 -9.36 14.78 26.87
C THR A 347 -9.34 16.30 26.89
N LEU A 348 -10.51 16.89 26.62
CA LEU A 348 -10.80 18.33 26.70
C LEU A 348 -11.99 18.52 27.64
N TRP A 349 -11.72 18.45 28.94
CA TRP A 349 -12.80 18.32 29.93
C TRP A 349 -13.22 19.66 30.55
N LYS A 350 -12.57 20.14 31.61
CA LYS A 350 -12.83 21.50 32.12
C LYS A 350 -12.02 22.54 31.36
N GLY A 351 -12.62 23.69 31.10
CA GLY A 351 -11.94 24.84 30.51
C GLY A 351 -12.45 25.23 29.13
N LYS A 352 -12.75 26.52 28.95
CA LYS A 352 -13.30 27.06 27.71
C LYS A 352 -12.18 27.56 26.80
N ARG A 353 -11.44 26.60 26.23
CA ARG A 353 -10.41 26.85 25.21
C ARG A 353 -10.97 26.73 23.80
N ASP A 354 -10.38 27.47 22.88
CA ASP A 354 -10.61 27.33 21.46
C ASP A 354 -9.66 26.27 20.87
N VAL A 355 -10.24 25.34 20.10
CA VAL A 355 -9.50 24.33 19.33
C VAL A 355 -9.79 24.55 17.85
N TYR A 356 -8.74 24.94 17.12
CA TYR A 356 -8.80 25.31 15.72
C TYR A 356 -8.23 24.22 14.81
N GLY A 357 -8.73 24.19 13.58
CA GLY A 357 -8.35 23.22 12.57
C GLY A 357 -9.05 21.88 12.73
N ASN A 358 -8.72 20.95 11.83
CA ASN A 358 -9.18 19.57 11.94
C ASN A 358 -8.34 18.80 12.97
N VAL A 359 -8.99 17.95 13.76
CA VAL A 359 -8.34 17.15 14.80
C VAL A 359 -8.50 15.68 14.49
N TYR A 360 -7.41 14.92 14.56
CA TYR A 360 -7.36 13.49 14.29
C TYR A 360 -6.88 12.78 15.55
N VAL A 361 -7.66 11.83 16.05
CA VAL A 361 -7.43 11.13 17.32
C VAL A 361 -7.44 9.64 17.05
N ALA A 362 -6.31 8.98 17.30
CA ALA A 362 -6.20 7.53 17.13
C ALA A 362 -6.87 6.74 18.26
N GLY A 363 -6.99 7.34 19.46
CA GLY A 363 -7.71 6.79 20.60
C GLY A 363 -9.14 7.33 20.77
N ASN A 364 -9.53 7.54 22.02
CA ASN A 364 -10.84 8.01 22.44
C ASN A 364 -10.87 9.53 22.63
N LEU A 365 -12.06 10.12 22.52
CA LEU A 365 -12.32 11.54 22.80
C LEU A 365 -13.19 11.70 24.05
N ARG A 366 -12.75 12.55 24.98
CA ARG A 366 -13.59 13.11 26.05
C ARG A 366 -13.70 14.62 25.86
N LEU A 367 -14.91 15.14 25.67
CA LEU A 367 -15.14 16.54 25.31
C LEU A 367 -16.25 17.16 26.15
N LYS A 368 -15.95 18.27 26.84
CA LYS A 368 -16.92 18.96 27.69
C LYS A 368 -16.95 20.48 27.45
N ASP A 369 -16.02 21.30 27.92
CA ASP A 369 -16.20 22.77 27.90
C ASP A 369 -15.56 23.50 26.70
N ALA A 370 -14.79 22.80 25.86
CA ALA A 370 -14.03 23.41 24.78
C ALA A 370 -14.92 23.90 23.60
N VAL A 371 -14.38 24.88 22.89
CA VAL A 371 -14.94 25.44 21.66
C VAL A 371 -14.22 24.81 20.46
N ILE A 372 -14.96 24.07 19.63
CA ILE A 372 -14.41 23.33 18.49
C ILE A 372 -14.78 24.03 17.18
N HIS A 373 -13.77 24.47 16.44
CA HIS A 373 -13.96 25.22 15.18
C HIS A 373 -13.96 24.33 13.93
N GLY A 374 -13.12 23.29 13.90
CA GLY A 374 -13.03 22.33 12.79
C GLY A 374 -13.67 20.98 13.07
N ASN A 375 -13.38 19.99 12.22
CA ASN A 375 -13.86 18.62 12.42
C ASN A 375 -12.95 17.84 13.35
N ILE A 376 -13.52 16.91 14.11
CA ILE A 376 -12.75 15.91 14.89
C ILE A 376 -13.02 14.53 14.30
N TYR A 377 -11.96 13.77 14.05
CA TYR A 377 -11.98 12.40 13.54
C TYR A 377 -11.41 11.47 14.61
N VAL A 378 -12.25 10.61 15.19
CA VAL A 378 -11.93 9.77 16.36
C VAL A 378 -11.98 8.30 15.98
N ASN A 379 -10.83 7.62 16.03
CA ASN A 379 -10.79 6.17 15.84
C ASN A 379 -11.08 5.39 17.14
N GLY A 380 -12.14 5.77 17.83
CA GLY A 380 -12.46 5.26 19.15
C GLY A 380 -13.80 5.75 19.67
N ASN A 381 -13.97 5.68 20.99
CA ASN A 381 -15.18 6.13 21.67
C ASN A 381 -15.19 7.65 21.86
N VAL A 382 -16.39 8.22 21.91
CA VAL A 382 -16.64 9.63 22.24
C VAL A 382 -17.45 9.70 23.52
N GLU A 383 -16.93 10.41 24.52
CA GLU A 383 -17.64 10.81 25.73
C GLU A 383 -17.86 12.33 25.69
N LEU A 384 -19.12 12.75 25.69
CA LEU A 384 -19.49 14.14 25.86
C LEU A 384 -19.78 14.43 27.34
N GLY A 385 -19.24 15.52 27.86
CA GLY A 385 -19.72 16.20 29.06
C GLY A 385 -20.67 17.34 28.70
N TRP A 386 -21.20 18.04 29.71
CA TRP A 386 -22.04 19.22 29.49
C TRP A 386 -21.28 20.37 28.80
N THR A 387 -21.99 21.15 27.98
CA THR A 387 -21.53 22.45 27.44
C THR A 387 -20.43 22.50 26.36
N PRO A 388 -20.23 21.50 25.46
CA PRO A 388 -19.28 21.69 24.37
C PRO A 388 -19.85 22.65 23.32
N ASP A 389 -19.04 23.60 22.86
CA ASP A 389 -19.42 24.54 21.81
C ASP A 389 -18.84 24.08 20.46
N LEU A 390 -19.64 23.31 19.73
CA LEU A 390 -19.31 22.93 18.35
C LEU A 390 -19.76 24.06 17.41
N LYS A 391 -18.82 24.72 16.72
CA LYS A 391 -19.15 25.76 15.72
C LYS A 391 -20.03 25.19 14.59
N PRO A 392 -20.75 26.03 13.82
CA PRO A 392 -21.76 25.56 12.85
C PRO A 392 -21.28 24.44 11.90
N ASN A 393 -20.03 24.51 11.45
CA ASN A 393 -19.43 23.56 10.52
C ASN A 393 -18.66 22.42 11.19
N ALA A 394 -18.40 22.49 12.50
CA ALA A 394 -17.69 21.45 13.23
C ALA A 394 -18.54 20.17 13.34
N ARG A 395 -17.93 19.03 13.04
CA ARG A 395 -18.50 17.68 13.21
C ARG A 395 -17.52 16.78 13.93
N ILE A 396 -18.04 15.80 14.66
CA ILE A 396 -17.26 14.74 15.29
C ILE A 396 -17.59 13.43 14.59
N TYR A 397 -16.64 12.88 13.85
CA TYR A 397 -16.75 11.57 13.21
C TYR A 397 -16.09 10.53 14.11
N TYR A 398 -16.77 9.41 14.40
CA TYR A 398 -16.23 8.40 15.31
C TYR A 398 -16.59 6.96 14.93
N THR A 399 -15.71 6.01 15.26
CA THR A 399 -15.91 4.57 14.94
C THR A 399 -16.52 3.78 16.11
N GLY A 400 -16.25 4.18 17.35
CA GLY A 400 -16.67 3.47 18.57
C GLY A 400 -18.10 3.76 19.03
N THR A 401 -18.23 4.01 20.34
CA THR A 401 -19.50 4.34 21.00
C THR A 401 -19.58 5.83 21.33
N LEU A 402 -20.81 6.35 21.44
CA LEU A 402 -21.07 7.71 21.92
C LEU A 402 -21.76 7.63 23.28
N THR A 403 -21.15 8.22 24.30
CA THR A 403 -21.73 8.41 25.64
C THR A 403 -21.95 9.89 25.87
N HIS A 404 -23.12 10.28 26.38
CA HIS A 404 -23.44 11.68 26.67
C HIS A 404 -24.47 11.79 27.82
N PRO A 405 -24.63 12.97 28.44
CA PRO A 405 -25.63 13.17 29.49
C PRO A 405 -27.05 13.06 28.93
N LYS A 406 -28.00 12.58 29.76
CA LYS A 406 -29.39 12.28 29.33
C LYS A 406 -30.14 13.43 28.66
N ARG A 407 -29.85 14.70 29.01
CA ARG A 407 -30.51 15.90 28.45
C ARG A 407 -29.59 16.71 27.54
N MET A 408 -28.59 16.08 26.92
CA MET A 408 -27.70 16.73 25.95
C MET A 408 -28.52 17.33 24.80
N SER A 409 -28.13 18.52 24.34
CA SER A 409 -28.78 19.21 23.23
C SER A 409 -28.80 18.34 21.97
N PRO A 410 -29.97 18.13 21.33
CA PRO A 410 -30.05 17.40 20.06
C PRO A 410 -29.17 18.00 18.96
N GLY A 411 -28.93 19.31 18.99
CA GLY A 411 -28.05 19.99 18.02
C GLY A 411 -26.56 19.71 18.21
N ILE A 412 -26.15 19.25 19.40
CA ILE A 412 -24.78 18.75 19.64
C ILE A 412 -24.70 17.28 19.22
N ILE A 413 -25.70 16.47 19.61
CA ILE A 413 -25.75 15.04 19.27
C ILE A 413 -25.75 14.85 17.75
N SER A 414 -26.53 15.63 17.00
CA SER A 414 -26.61 15.52 15.54
C SER A 414 -25.31 15.87 14.80
N LYS A 415 -24.35 16.51 15.47
CA LYS A 415 -23.01 16.77 14.94
C LYS A 415 -22.02 15.63 15.20
N CYS A 416 -22.38 14.66 16.04
CA CYS A 416 -21.62 13.44 16.28
C CYS A 416 -22.12 12.35 15.31
N ILE A 417 -21.25 11.93 14.40
CA ILE A 417 -21.58 11.06 13.27
C ILE A 417 -20.78 9.77 13.40
N LYS A 418 -21.47 8.66 13.63
CA LYS A 418 -20.83 7.34 13.61
C LYS A 418 -20.49 6.96 12.18
N VAL A 419 -19.27 6.45 11.97
CA VAL A 419 -18.75 6.01 10.67
C VAL A 419 -18.01 4.68 10.83
N ASP A 420 -17.87 3.91 9.75
CA ASP A 420 -17.14 2.63 9.76
C ASP A 420 -15.62 2.84 9.88
N SER A 421 -15.12 3.95 9.36
CA SER A 421 -13.72 4.36 9.45
C SER A 421 -13.59 5.88 9.40
N VAL A 422 -12.48 6.38 9.94
CA VAL A 422 -12.06 7.78 9.83
C VAL A 422 -10.73 7.86 9.06
N PRO A 423 -10.36 9.03 8.49
CA PRO A 423 -9.05 9.19 7.85
C PRO A 423 -7.92 8.83 8.82
N GLY A 424 -7.07 7.88 8.43
CA GLY A 424 -5.85 7.56 9.17
C GLY A 424 -4.81 8.66 9.01
N PHE A 425 -3.84 8.68 9.93
CA PHE A 425 -2.68 9.57 9.88
C PHE A 425 -1.47 8.85 10.47
N VAL A 426 -0.28 9.38 10.19
CA VAL A 426 0.98 8.91 10.76
C VAL A 426 1.66 10.11 11.39
N VAL A 427 2.11 9.95 12.63
CA VAL A 427 2.99 10.94 13.27
C VAL A 427 4.41 10.72 12.72
N PRO A 428 5.12 11.77 12.27
CA PRO A 428 6.50 11.62 11.82
C PRO A 428 7.41 11.03 12.90
N ASP A 429 7.93 9.82 12.67
CA ASP A 429 8.74 9.06 13.63
C ASP A 429 10.22 9.07 13.26
N PHE A 430 10.77 10.27 13.08
CA PHE A 430 12.22 10.44 12.97
C PHE A 430 12.91 10.19 14.33
N GLY A 431 14.14 9.70 14.31
CA GLY A 431 15.00 9.77 15.49
C GLY A 431 15.36 11.22 15.83
N PHE A 432 16.15 11.39 16.89
CA PHE A 432 16.84 12.65 17.09
C PHE A 432 18.13 12.56 16.27
N PRO A 433 18.32 13.43 15.26
CA PRO A 433 19.50 13.42 14.41
C PRO A 433 20.78 13.25 15.22
N ALA A 434 21.74 12.50 14.70
CA ALA A 434 23.03 12.35 15.36
C ALA A 434 23.86 13.65 15.26
N LEU A 435 24.67 13.89 16.29
CA LEU A 435 25.68 14.95 16.27
C LEU A 435 26.69 14.71 15.14
N LYS A 436 27.24 15.79 14.59
CA LYS A 436 28.44 15.70 13.75
C LYS A 436 29.67 15.37 14.61
N PRO A 437 30.79 14.90 14.03
CA PRO A 437 32.01 14.68 14.79
C PRO A 437 32.49 15.96 15.50
N ASP A 438 33.04 15.86 16.72
CA ASP A 438 33.52 17.01 17.52
C ASP A 438 34.44 17.95 16.73
N ALA A 439 35.32 17.38 15.89
CA ALA A 439 36.22 18.15 15.03
C ALA A 439 35.49 19.01 13.97
N TRP A 440 34.31 18.59 13.51
CA TRP A 440 33.50 19.36 12.57
C TRP A 440 33.04 20.68 13.20
N TYR A 441 32.59 20.66 14.46
CA TYR A 441 32.13 21.87 15.14
C TYR A 441 33.28 22.88 15.31
N ALA A 442 34.47 22.41 15.73
CA ALA A 442 35.65 23.25 15.83
C ALA A 442 36.04 23.86 14.47
N ALA A 443 36.00 23.07 13.40
CA ALA A 443 36.28 23.54 12.04
C ALA A 443 35.23 24.53 11.51
N ASN A 444 34.01 24.53 12.05
CA ASN A 444 32.89 25.38 11.64
C ASN A 444 32.59 26.53 12.62
N GLY A 445 33.58 26.88 13.47
CA GLY A 445 33.55 28.09 14.30
C GLY A 445 32.72 27.97 15.57
N TYR A 446 32.39 26.76 16.01
CA TYR A 446 31.74 26.53 17.30
C TYR A 446 32.77 26.58 18.43
N VAL A 447 32.41 27.27 19.52
CA VAL A 447 33.23 27.34 20.74
C VAL A 447 32.58 26.51 21.86
N SER A 448 33.38 26.09 22.85
CA SER A 448 32.92 25.19 23.92
C SER A 448 32.07 25.86 25.02
N GLY A 449 31.85 27.17 24.92
CA GLY A 449 31.14 27.97 25.90
C GLY A 449 31.34 29.47 25.65
N GLY A 450 30.68 30.31 26.43
CA GLY A 450 30.79 31.76 26.29
C GLY A 450 29.53 32.48 26.73
N ALA A 451 29.58 33.82 26.70
CA ALA A 451 28.40 34.63 26.94
C ALA A 451 27.44 34.56 25.74
N LEU A 452 26.13 34.48 26.01
CA LEU A 452 25.09 34.55 25.00
C LEU A 452 25.14 35.92 24.29
N THR A 453 25.63 35.92 23.05
CA THR A 453 25.84 37.11 22.22
C THR A 453 25.43 36.80 20.78
N SER A 454 25.08 37.83 20.00
CA SER A 454 24.61 37.62 18.62
C SER A 454 25.67 36.92 17.75
N GLY A 455 25.23 35.96 16.94
CA GLY A 455 26.08 35.18 16.05
C GLY A 455 26.89 34.07 16.72
N ILE A 456 26.78 33.89 18.04
CA ILE A 456 27.57 32.86 18.74
C ILE A 456 27.16 31.45 18.30
N LYS A 457 28.16 30.61 18.05
CA LYS A 457 28.02 29.18 17.82
C LYS A 457 28.64 28.41 18.99
N ILE A 458 27.83 27.63 19.70
CA ILE A 458 28.26 26.84 20.87
C ILE A 458 28.14 25.35 20.57
N TYR A 459 29.19 24.59 20.88
CA TYR A 459 29.15 23.14 20.98
C TYR A 459 29.72 22.70 22.34
N ALA A 460 28.88 22.18 23.24
CA ALA A 460 29.26 21.86 24.61
C ALA A 460 28.63 20.55 25.11
N ASP A 461 29.16 20.01 26.21
CA ASP A 461 28.50 18.87 26.87
C ASP A 461 27.16 19.30 27.48
N ASN A 462 27.13 20.48 28.11
CA ASN A 462 25.94 21.21 28.53
C ASN A 462 26.17 22.70 28.32
N TYR A 463 25.14 23.47 27.95
CA TYR A 463 25.24 24.93 27.87
C TYR A 463 24.36 25.61 28.91
N SER A 464 24.90 26.62 29.59
CA SER A 464 24.18 27.39 30.59
C SER A 464 24.48 28.88 30.50
N SER A 465 23.43 29.70 30.36
CA SER A 465 23.46 31.16 30.48
C SER A 465 22.34 31.59 31.42
N THR A 466 22.67 31.80 32.69
CA THR A 466 21.70 32.03 33.80
C THR A 466 21.84 33.40 34.45
N ALA A 467 22.62 34.29 33.83
CA ALA A 467 22.72 35.69 34.17
C ALA A 467 21.94 36.52 33.14
N TRP A 468 21.53 37.73 33.51
CA TRP A 468 20.94 38.65 32.56
C TRP A 468 21.90 38.91 31.38
N ARG A 469 21.38 38.81 30.17
CA ARG A 469 22.08 39.08 28.91
C ARG A 469 21.17 39.94 28.03
N PRO A 470 21.74 40.89 27.26
CA PRO A 470 20.98 41.58 26.24
C PRO A 470 20.50 40.60 25.18
N THR A 471 19.48 41.01 24.41
CA THR A 471 18.96 40.21 23.30
C THR A 471 20.07 39.76 22.36
N ALA A 472 20.06 38.47 22.01
CA ALA A 472 21.04 37.86 21.12
C ALA A 472 20.34 37.28 19.89
N HIS A 473 20.88 37.59 18.71
CA HIS A 473 20.32 37.14 17.43
C HIS A 473 21.23 36.16 16.71
N ASN A 474 20.63 35.28 15.90
CA ASN A 474 21.35 34.30 15.10
C ASN A 474 22.32 33.42 15.93
N VAL A 475 21.87 32.95 17.09
CA VAL A 475 22.65 32.03 17.93
C VAL A 475 22.46 30.60 17.45
N VAL A 476 23.51 29.78 17.52
CA VAL A 476 23.41 28.34 17.28
C VAL A 476 24.03 27.62 18.47
N ILE A 477 23.21 26.93 19.25
CA ILE A 477 23.66 26.21 20.45
C ILE A 477 23.38 24.74 20.27
N VAL A 478 24.46 23.97 20.27
CA VAL A 478 24.47 22.51 20.18
C VAL A 478 24.99 21.98 21.52
N SER A 479 24.20 21.14 22.17
CA SER A 479 24.56 20.55 23.45
C SER A 479 24.46 19.04 23.39
N LYS A 480 25.46 18.31 23.91
CA LYS A 480 25.35 16.85 24.04
C LYS A 480 24.28 16.46 25.05
N GLY A 481 24.05 17.30 26.08
CA GLY A 481 23.02 17.18 27.11
C GLY A 481 22.07 18.39 27.06
N ASP A 482 21.98 19.12 28.17
CA ASP A 482 20.97 20.18 28.35
C ASP A 482 21.44 21.56 27.86
N ILE A 483 20.47 22.39 27.50
CA ILE A 483 20.64 23.82 27.23
C ILE A 483 19.77 24.59 28.21
N THR A 484 20.37 25.47 29.01
CA THR A 484 19.66 26.35 29.96
C THR A 484 19.96 27.81 29.64
N ILE A 485 18.93 28.55 29.21
CA ILE A 485 19.02 29.99 28.94
C ILE A 485 17.96 30.68 29.80
N THR A 486 18.38 31.29 30.90
CA THR A 486 17.44 31.87 31.87
C THR A 486 17.84 33.24 32.36
N ARG A 487 16.92 33.91 33.08
CA ARG A 487 17.08 35.25 33.64
C ARG A 487 17.35 36.34 32.60
N LEU A 488 16.83 36.20 31.38
CA LEU A 488 16.98 37.24 30.35
C LEU A 488 16.11 38.47 30.62
N GLY A 489 15.08 38.37 31.46
CA GLY A 489 14.17 39.48 31.73
C GLY A 489 13.44 39.91 30.45
N GLY A 490 13.46 41.21 30.13
CA GLY A 490 12.94 41.79 28.89
C GLY A 490 13.89 41.63 27.69
N SER A 491 14.61 40.51 27.61
CA SER A 491 15.50 40.21 26.48
C SER A 491 15.14 38.86 25.91
N GLY A 492 15.49 38.65 24.64
CA GLY A 492 15.12 37.47 23.89
C GLY A 492 16.28 36.85 23.11
N VAL A 493 15.97 35.76 22.42
CA VAL A 493 16.94 35.01 21.62
C VAL A 493 16.32 34.69 20.27
N SER A 494 17.08 34.88 19.19
CA SER A 494 16.77 34.24 17.90
C SER A 494 17.87 33.26 17.50
N GLY A 495 17.51 32.05 17.07
CA GLY A 495 18.51 31.03 16.77
C GLY A 495 18.02 29.59 16.67
N VAL A 496 18.99 28.67 16.65
CA VAL A 496 18.75 27.22 16.66
C VAL A 496 19.32 26.62 17.95
N LEU A 497 18.48 25.93 18.70
CA LEU A 497 18.83 25.23 19.93
C LEU A 497 18.66 23.73 19.71
N TYR A 498 19.75 22.98 19.84
CA TYR A 498 19.77 21.56 19.50
C TYR A 498 20.42 20.73 20.62
N ALA A 499 19.62 19.85 21.22
CA ALA A 499 19.95 19.02 22.37
C ALA A 499 19.45 17.57 22.14
N PRO A 500 20.11 16.76 21.29
CA PRO A 500 19.64 15.43 20.90
C PRO A 500 19.59 14.41 22.04
N ASN A 501 20.17 14.70 23.21
CA ASN A 501 20.09 13.84 24.39
C ASN A 501 19.70 14.59 25.67
N GLY A 502 19.09 15.76 25.55
CA GLY A 502 18.71 16.58 26.71
C GLY A 502 17.50 17.46 26.45
N ARG A 503 17.26 18.39 27.37
CA ARG A 503 16.19 19.39 27.28
C ARG A 503 16.72 20.78 26.97
N VAL A 504 15.83 21.64 26.52
CA VAL A 504 16.05 23.08 26.42
C VAL A 504 15.17 23.80 27.42
N THR A 505 15.75 24.57 28.33
CA THR A 505 15.03 25.44 29.27
C THR A 505 15.26 26.90 28.91
N PHE A 506 14.18 27.65 28.73
CA PHE A 506 14.20 29.04 28.28
C PHE A 506 13.36 29.95 29.18
N GLU A 507 13.97 31.04 29.66
CA GLU A 507 13.33 32.08 30.47
C GLU A 507 13.76 33.48 29.96
N GLY A 508 13.00 34.02 29.01
CA GLY A 508 13.18 35.35 28.41
C GLY A 508 11.89 35.89 27.80
N GLU A 509 11.90 37.13 27.31
CA GLU A 509 10.71 37.78 26.74
C GLU A 509 10.23 37.10 25.47
N PHE A 510 11.16 36.72 24.59
CA PHE A 510 10.82 36.01 23.37
C PHE A 510 11.90 35.03 22.93
N PHE A 511 11.49 33.97 22.23
CA PHE A 511 12.37 33.11 21.45
C PHE A 511 11.89 33.07 20.00
N GLU A 512 12.78 33.32 19.05
CA GLU A 512 12.50 33.21 17.62
C GLU A 512 13.39 32.15 16.96
N GLY A 513 12.86 31.00 16.55
CA GLY A 513 13.67 30.02 15.84
C GLY A 513 13.25 28.57 16.00
N VAL A 514 14.24 27.68 16.02
CA VAL A 514 14.07 26.22 15.98
C VAL A 514 14.67 25.59 17.25
N VAL A 515 13.93 24.66 17.85
CA VAL A 515 14.31 23.86 19.00
C VAL A 515 14.14 22.37 18.67
N ILE A 516 15.23 21.63 18.73
CA ILE A 516 15.23 20.17 18.60
C ILE A 516 15.83 19.60 19.89
N ALA A 517 15.02 18.96 20.74
CA ALA A 517 15.44 18.56 22.08
C ALA A 517 14.77 17.26 22.52
N ARG A 518 15.55 16.22 22.79
CA ARG A 518 15.01 14.89 23.13
C ARG A 518 14.04 14.92 24.30
N ASP A 519 14.45 15.55 25.40
CA ASP A 519 13.68 15.58 26.63
C ASP A 519 12.65 16.73 26.65
N GLY A 520 12.65 17.57 25.61
CA GLY A 520 11.64 18.59 25.38
C GLY A 520 12.10 20.04 25.49
N PHE A 521 11.18 20.95 25.19
CA PHE A 521 11.35 22.40 25.26
C PHE A 521 10.52 22.97 26.41
N PHE A 522 11.19 23.64 27.35
CA PHE A 522 10.61 24.16 28.59
C PHE A 522 10.73 25.68 28.61
N VAL A 523 9.65 26.36 28.25
CA VAL A 523 9.51 27.82 28.45
C VAL A 523 8.91 28.03 29.83
N THR A 524 9.68 28.62 30.75
CA THR A 524 9.31 28.67 32.18
C THR A 524 8.92 30.07 32.66
N ARG A 525 8.81 31.04 31.75
CA ARG A 525 8.44 32.43 32.07
C ARG A 525 7.06 32.76 31.50
N GLY A 526 6.21 33.31 32.36
CA GLY A 526 4.96 33.97 31.98
C GLY A 526 5.18 35.12 30.99
N GLY A 527 4.29 35.28 30.01
CA GLY A 527 4.38 36.37 29.04
C GLY A 527 5.43 36.16 27.93
N THR A 528 6.09 34.99 27.88
CA THR A 528 7.02 34.70 26.79
C THR A 528 6.27 34.46 25.48
N THR A 529 6.78 35.06 24.39
CA THR A 529 6.33 34.73 23.03
C THR A 529 7.36 33.84 22.33
N VAL A 530 6.92 32.71 21.79
CA VAL A 530 7.75 31.86 20.91
C VAL A 530 7.27 32.06 19.49
N THR A 531 8.14 32.56 18.61
CA THR A 531 7.82 32.76 17.19
C THR A 531 8.68 31.84 16.34
N PHE A 532 8.06 31.18 15.38
CA PHE A 532 8.75 30.26 14.52
C PHE A 532 9.44 30.96 13.34
N LYS A 533 10.73 30.65 13.13
CA LYS A 533 11.56 31.18 12.03
C LYS A 533 12.26 30.05 11.30
N HIS A 534 11.93 29.88 10.02
CA HIS A 534 12.41 28.79 9.16
C HIS A 534 13.90 28.51 9.38
N ILE A 535 14.35 27.25 9.42
CA ILE A 535 15.75 26.92 9.73
C ILE A 535 16.74 27.60 8.74
N ASN A 536 16.36 27.75 7.47
CA ASN A 536 17.13 28.48 6.46
C ASN A 536 17.29 30.00 6.74
N THR A 537 16.66 30.53 7.78
CA THR A 537 16.96 31.87 8.32
C THR A 537 18.33 31.91 8.99
N PHE A 538 18.78 30.79 9.54
CA PHE A 538 20.01 30.67 10.33
C PHE A 538 21.16 29.97 9.58
N PHE A 539 20.83 29.19 8.55
CA PHE A 539 21.80 28.47 7.72
C PHE A 539 21.54 28.69 6.24
N SER A 540 22.60 28.84 5.46
CA SER A 540 22.50 29.03 4.00
C SER A 540 22.48 27.72 3.21
N SER A 541 22.91 26.62 3.84
CA SER A 541 22.92 25.28 3.25
C SER A 541 22.65 24.20 4.30
N VAL A 542 22.05 23.08 3.88
CA VAL A 542 21.89 21.87 4.71
C VAL A 542 23.23 21.31 5.21
N ALA A 543 24.33 21.57 4.49
CA ALA A 543 25.67 21.16 4.92
C ALA A 543 26.10 21.86 6.23
N ASP A 544 25.54 23.05 6.52
CA ASP A 544 25.85 23.85 7.71
C ASP A 544 24.99 23.47 8.92
N TYR A 545 23.99 22.60 8.75
CA TYR A 545 23.18 22.13 9.87
C TYR A 545 24.06 21.44 10.91
N PRO A 546 23.85 21.64 12.21
CA PRO A 546 24.72 21.10 13.25
C PRO A 546 24.50 19.62 13.55
N PHE A 547 23.83 18.86 12.68
CA PHE A 547 23.49 17.45 12.87
C PHE A 547 23.52 16.71 11.53
N LEU A 548 23.52 15.38 11.55
CA LEU A 548 23.47 14.53 10.37
C LEU A 548 22.02 14.31 9.89
N SER A 549 21.79 14.11 8.60
CA SER A 549 20.53 13.56 8.10
C SER A 549 20.49 12.08 8.49
N GLU A 550 19.40 11.63 9.11
CA GLU A 550 19.20 10.21 9.40
C GLU A 550 18.90 9.40 8.13
#